data_AF-A0A8C3UGV8-F1
#
_entry.id   AF-A0A8C3UGV8-F1
#
_cell.length_a   1.000
_cell.length_b   1.000
_cell.length_c   1.000
_cell.angle_alpha   90.00
_cell.angle_beta   90.00
_cell.angle_gamma   90.00
#
_symmetry.space_group_name_H-M   'P 1'
#
loop_
_entity.id
_entity.type
_entity.pdbx_description
1 polymer ?
#
loop_
_entity_poly.entity_id
_entity_poly.type
_entity_poly.pdbx_seq_one_letter_code
_entity_poly.pdbx_strand_id
1 'polypeptide(L)'
;MCQHDPLLEDIISYSCQDHSAGGAHCFPDLRVGVFKEIVPMGIDPKIVSYKETGIHLSPQEFHREVEQYLSQTTQGQSDTILLDCRNFYESKIGHFQGCLAPDIRKFSYFPSYVDENLELFKDKRVLMYCTGGIRCERGSAYLRSKAVCREVYQLKGGIHKYLEEFPDGFYRGKLFVFDDRYCRRLGTCRYCGVLWDQYKLCSSQHCRQLVLTCPSCCNKGLTACCSVCQEKALKVTSRASGQTLKEECECTRRRPRVPIEHISPRILDTGKD
;
A
#
# COMPACT_ATOMS: atom_id res chain seq x y z
N MET A 1 -25.08 -1.64 -21.77
CA MET A 1 -24.74 -1.11 -23.10
C MET A 1 -24.63 0.40 -22.97
N CYS A 2 -23.43 0.93 -22.73
CA CYS A 2 -23.23 2.38 -22.77
C CYS A 2 -23.09 2.78 -24.24
N GLN A 3 -23.97 3.67 -24.69
CA GLN A 3 -23.91 4.27 -26.02
C GLN A 3 -22.65 5.16 -26.09
N HIS A 4 -21.96 5.10 -27.23
CA HIS A 4 -20.80 5.93 -27.55
C HIS A 4 -21.16 7.42 -27.37
N ASP A 5 -20.45 8.10 -26.48
CA ASP A 5 -20.51 9.56 -26.35
C ASP A 5 -19.25 10.14 -27.03
N PRO A 6 -19.39 10.85 -28.18
CA PRO A 6 -18.27 11.38 -28.95
C PRO A 6 -17.42 12.42 -28.19
N LEU A 7 -17.92 12.99 -27.09
CA LEU A 7 -17.20 14.03 -26.33
C LEU A 7 -16.11 13.48 -25.40
N LEU A 8 -16.02 12.16 -25.25
CA LEU A 8 -15.06 11.49 -24.36
C LEU A 8 -13.92 10.77 -25.10
N GLU A 9 -13.90 10.77 -26.44
CA GLU A 9 -12.92 10.03 -27.24
C GLU A 9 -11.48 10.53 -27.02
N ASP A 10 -11.27 11.83 -26.84
CA ASP A 10 -9.92 12.41 -26.68
C ASP A 10 -9.38 12.35 -25.23
N ILE A 11 -10.24 12.08 -24.23
CA ILE A 11 -9.84 12.02 -22.82
C ILE A 11 -9.56 10.57 -22.38
N ILE A 12 -10.15 9.58 -23.05
CA ILE A 12 -10.04 8.15 -22.72
C ILE A 12 -9.06 7.44 -23.69
N SER A 13 -7.88 8.01 -23.94
CA SER A 13 -6.83 7.31 -24.69
C SER A 13 -5.89 6.46 -23.82
N TYR A 14 -6.13 6.40 -22.51
CA TYR A 14 -5.54 5.39 -21.63
C TYR A 14 -6.53 4.23 -21.46
N SER A 15 -6.43 3.22 -22.32
CA SER A 15 -7.19 1.98 -22.18
C SER A 15 -6.69 1.17 -20.97
N CYS A 16 -7.12 1.55 -19.77
CA CYS A 16 -7.16 0.65 -18.63
C CYS A 16 -8.46 -0.16 -18.72
N GLN A 17 -8.51 -1.15 -19.63
CA GLN A 17 -9.52 -2.19 -19.58
C GLN A 17 -9.13 -3.18 -18.48
N ASP A 18 -9.37 -2.78 -17.23
CA ASP A 18 -9.26 -3.66 -16.05
C ASP A 18 -10.65 -4.30 -15.85
N HIS A 19 -10.82 -5.53 -16.35
CA HIS A 19 -12.06 -6.28 -16.19
C HIS A 19 -12.14 -6.89 -14.77
N SER A 20 -12.35 -6.04 -13.77
CA SER A 20 -12.77 -6.51 -12.44
C SER A 20 -14.25 -6.87 -12.46
N ALA A 21 -14.65 -7.90 -11.68
CA ALA A 21 -16.06 -8.30 -11.53
C ALA A 21 -16.93 -7.28 -10.74
N GLY A 22 -16.43 -6.06 -10.52
CA GLY A 22 -17.13 -5.00 -9.80
C GLY A 22 -18.41 -4.56 -10.50
N GLY A 23 -19.47 -4.33 -9.73
CA GLY A 23 -20.77 -3.88 -10.23
C GLY A 23 -21.14 -2.47 -9.76
N ALA A 24 -22.32 -1.99 -10.16
CA ALA A 24 -22.84 -0.68 -9.75
C ALA A 24 -22.89 -0.47 -8.22
N HIS A 25 -23.00 -1.55 -7.45
CA HIS A 25 -22.95 -1.51 -5.98
C HIS A 25 -21.59 -1.04 -5.42
N CYS A 26 -20.49 -1.19 -6.16
CA CYS A 26 -19.17 -0.71 -5.75
C CYS A 26 -19.03 0.82 -5.92
N PHE A 27 -19.78 1.39 -6.87
CA PHE A 27 -19.76 2.80 -7.23
C PHE A 27 -21.21 3.32 -7.32
N PRO A 28 -21.89 3.54 -6.18
CA PRO A 28 -23.30 3.94 -6.18
C PRO A 28 -23.52 5.34 -6.77
N ASP A 29 -22.50 6.20 -6.71
CA ASP A 29 -22.53 7.56 -7.23
C ASP A 29 -21.33 7.81 -8.15
N LEU A 30 -21.54 8.57 -9.23
CA LEU A 30 -20.45 9.17 -9.99
C LEU A 30 -19.87 10.36 -9.22
N ARG A 31 -18.55 10.37 -9.03
CA ARG A 31 -17.84 11.50 -8.41
C ARG A 31 -16.65 11.88 -9.26
N VAL A 32 -16.66 13.12 -9.76
CA VAL A 32 -15.55 13.71 -10.50
C VAL A 32 -14.90 14.76 -9.61
N GLY A 33 -13.58 14.66 -9.43
CA GLY A 33 -12.81 15.62 -8.66
C GLY A 33 -11.65 16.15 -9.48
N VAL A 34 -11.42 17.46 -9.44
CA VAL A 34 -10.26 18.10 -10.06
C VAL A 34 -9.17 18.22 -9.02
N PHE A 35 -8.02 17.61 -9.29
CA PHE A 35 -6.88 17.59 -8.39
C PHE A 35 -5.63 18.05 -9.15
N LYS A 36 -4.68 18.64 -8.41
CA LYS A 36 -3.36 18.97 -8.96
C LYS A 36 -2.60 17.73 -9.43
N GLU A 37 -2.81 16.61 -8.73
CA GLU A 37 -2.17 15.34 -9.00
C GLU A 37 -3.20 14.23 -8.80
N ILE A 38 -3.22 13.25 -9.72
CA ILE A 38 -4.10 12.08 -9.63
C ILE A 38 -3.79 11.27 -8.36
N VAL A 39 -2.49 11.11 -8.06
CA VAL A 39 -2.00 10.49 -6.84
C VAL A 39 -0.97 11.41 -6.18
N PRO A 40 -1.29 12.05 -5.05
CA PRO A 40 -0.39 12.99 -4.39
C PRO A 40 0.76 12.24 -3.70
N MET A 41 1.99 12.48 -4.17
CA MET A 41 3.22 11.95 -3.57
C MET A 41 3.81 12.91 -2.52
N GLY A 42 3.26 14.11 -2.37
CA GLY A 42 3.74 15.09 -1.39
C GLY A 42 4.98 15.88 -1.83
N ILE A 43 5.36 15.76 -3.10
CA ILE A 43 6.44 16.52 -3.74
C ILE A 43 5.88 17.19 -5.00
N ASP A 44 6.36 18.41 -5.29
CA ASP A 44 6.00 19.12 -6.51
C ASP A 44 6.35 18.27 -7.76
N PRO A 45 5.39 18.04 -8.69
CA PRO A 45 5.63 17.35 -9.96
C PRO A 45 6.81 17.88 -10.78
N LYS A 46 7.19 19.15 -10.60
CA LYS A 46 8.34 19.74 -11.29
C LYS A 46 9.68 19.21 -10.81
N ILE A 47 9.74 18.67 -9.60
CA ILE A 47 10.98 18.16 -8.99
C ILE A 47 11.27 16.74 -9.50
N VAL A 48 10.23 15.91 -9.67
CA VAL A 48 10.37 14.53 -10.16
C VAL A 48 9.45 14.31 -11.34
N SER A 49 10.06 14.13 -12.51
CA SER A 49 9.38 13.88 -13.76
C SER A 49 8.78 12.47 -13.81
N TYR A 50 7.55 12.37 -14.29
CA TYR A 50 6.88 11.10 -14.60
C TYR A 50 7.47 10.37 -15.82
N LYS A 51 8.42 10.99 -16.53
CA LYS A 51 9.09 10.37 -17.69
C LYS A 51 10.31 9.53 -17.31
N GLU A 52 10.79 9.67 -16.08
CA GLU A 52 12.01 9.01 -15.60
C GLU A 52 11.66 7.84 -14.67
N THR A 53 10.69 7.03 -15.06
CA THR A 53 10.22 5.91 -14.25
C THR A 53 11.21 4.74 -14.23
N GLY A 54 10.96 3.76 -13.36
CA GLY A 54 11.66 2.48 -13.38
C GLY A 54 11.33 1.64 -14.61
N ILE A 55 12.08 0.56 -14.82
CA ILE A 55 11.87 -0.37 -15.92
C ILE A 55 10.58 -1.16 -15.67
N HIS A 56 9.63 -1.09 -16.60
CA HIS A 56 8.39 -1.87 -16.52
C HIS A 56 8.65 -3.34 -16.80
N LEU A 57 8.27 -4.20 -15.86
CA LEU A 57 8.22 -5.64 -16.05
C LEU A 57 6.77 -6.07 -16.30
N SER A 58 6.55 -6.91 -17.31
CA SER A 58 5.30 -7.65 -17.47
C SER A 58 5.03 -8.54 -16.24
N PRO A 59 3.78 -8.97 -15.99
CA PRO A 59 3.51 -9.86 -14.88
C PRO A 59 4.34 -11.15 -14.90
N GLN A 60 4.61 -11.72 -16.08
CA GLN A 60 5.45 -12.92 -16.23
C GLN A 60 6.92 -12.66 -15.87
N GLU A 61 7.50 -11.55 -16.34
CA GLU A 61 8.86 -11.16 -15.98
C GLU A 61 8.98 -10.87 -14.48
N PHE A 62 8.02 -10.14 -13.93
CA PHE A 62 7.96 -9.84 -12.50
C PHE A 62 7.83 -11.11 -11.65
N HIS A 63 7.03 -12.09 -12.10
CA HIS A 63 6.90 -13.38 -11.43
C HIS A 63 8.26 -14.08 -11.31
N ARG A 64 9.03 -14.14 -12.40
CA ARG A 64 10.36 -14.76 -12.42
C ARG A 64 11.34 -14.05 -11.50
N GLU A 65 11.35 -12.72 -11.51
CA GLU A 65 12.20 -11.92 -10.62
C GLU A 65 11.85 -12.13 -9.14
N VAL A 66 10.55 -12.22 -8.80
CA VAL A 66 10.12 -12.55 -7.44
C VAL A 66 10.48 -13.98 -7.04
N GLU A 67 10.34 -14.95 -7.95
CA GLU A 67 10.75 -16.34 -7.71
C GLU A 67 12.25 -16.43 -7.40
N GLN A 68 13.07 -15.78 -8.24
CA GLN A 68 14.51 -15.70 -8.05
C GLN A 68 14.85 -15.03 -6.70
N TYR A 69 14.24 -13.89 -6.41
CA TYR A 69 14.41 -13.17 -5.14
C TYR A 69 14.12 -14.06 -3.91
N LEU A 70 13.01 -14.81 -3.93
CA LEU A 70 12.63 -15.69 -2.83
C LEU A 70 13.60 -16.87 -2.67
N SER A 71 14.11 -17.43 -3.76
CA SER A 71 15.12 -18.49 -3.72
C SER A 71 16.43 -18.02 -3.08
N GLN A 72 16.90 -16.82 -3.42
CA GLN A 72 18.16 -16.24 -2.92
C GLN A 72 18.07 -15.80 -1.45
N THR A 73 16.91 -15.29 -1.03
CA THR A 73 16.69 -14.86 0.36
C THR A 73 16.86 -16.02 1.34
N THR A 74 16.46 -17.23 0.93
CA THR A 74 16.65 -18.45 1.73
C THR A 74 18.14 -18.79 1.94
N GLN A 75 19.02 -18.28 1.07
CA GLN A 75 20.47 -18.50 1.09
C GLN A 75 21.25 -17.33 1.72
N GLY A 76 20.57 -16.31 2.29
CA GLY A 76 21.19 -15.19 3.01
C GLY A 76 21.86 -14.13 2.14
N GLN A 77 21.73 -14.20 0.81
CA GLN A 77 22.42 -13.32 -0.15
C GLN A 77 21.42 -12.69 -1.13
N SER A 78 20.58 -11.74 -0.67
CA SER A 78 19.75 -10.99 -1.61
C SER A 78 20.23 -9.54 -1.80
N ASP A 79 20.56 -9.23 -3.04
CA ASP A 79 20.82 -7.89 -3.55
C ASP A 79 19.55 -7.18 -4.05
N THR A 80 18.39 -7.82 -3.85
CA THR A 80 17.11 -7.40 -4.40
C THR A 80 16.12 -7.07 -3.29
N ILE A 81 15.36 -5.98 -3.45
CA ILE A 81 14.30 -5.56 -2.54
C ILE A 81 12.98 -5.62 -3.29
N LEU A 82 12.03 -6.39 -2.77
CA LEU A 82 10.65 -6.38 -3.22
C LEU A 82 9.86 -5.34 -2.41
N LEU A 83 9.54 -4.18 -3.00
CA LEU A 83 9.00 -3.01 -2.29
C LEU A 83 7.50 -2.79 -2.56
N ASP A 84 6.69 -2.85 -1.50
CA ASP A 84 5.28 -2.47 -1.53
C ASP A 84 5.12 -0.95 -1.45
N CYS A 85 4.59 -0.32 -2.51
CA CYS A 85 4.37 1.13 -2.55
C CYS A 85 3.00 1.54 -2.00
N ARG A 86 2.26 0.63 -1.37
CA ARG A 86 0.92 0.89 -0.86
C ARG A 86 0.92 1.46 0.55
N ASN A 87 -0.25 1.94 0.98
CA ASN A 87 -0.41 2.32 2.38
C ASN A 87 -0.47 1.05 3.23
N PHE A 88 -0.01 1.12 4.48
CA PHE A 88 0.09 -0.06 5.34
C PHE A 88 -1.19 -0.88 5.50
N TYR A 89 -2.35 -0.25 5.47
CA TYR A 89 -3.63 -0.94 5.67
C TYR A 89 -3.94 -1.84 4.46
N GLU A 90 -3.39 -1.52 3.28
CA GLU A 90 -3.48 -2.37 2.11
C GLU A 90 -2.56 -3.59 2.28
N SER A 91 -1.29 -3.37 2.63
CA SER A 91 -0.30 -4.43 2.85
C SER A 91 -0.67 -5.38 3.98
N LYS A 92 -1.36 -4.88 5.02
CA LYS A 92 -1.76 -5.67 6.19
C LYS A 92 -2.74 -6.80 5.88
N ILE A 93 -3.56 -6.65 4.84
CA ILE A 93 -4.53 -7.69 4.45
C ILE A 93 -4.07 -8.54 3.26
N GLY A 94 -3.07 -8.07 2.51
CA GLY A 94 -2.39 -8.87 1.49
C GLY A 94 -1.17 -8.16 0.94
N HIS A 95 -0.14 -8.91 0.59
CA HIS A 95 1.15 -8.43 0.06
C HIS A 95 1.91 -9.59 -0.61
N PHE A 96 2.97 -9.28 -1.35
CA PHE A 96 3.86 -10.31 -1.89
C PHE A 96 4.71 -10.92 -0.79
N GLN A 97 4.92 -12.23 -0.82
CA GLN A 97 5.81 -12.89 0.12
C GLN A 97 7.21 -12.26 0.11
N GLY A 98 7.79 -12.05 1.29
CA GLY A 98 9.13 -11.48 1.44
C GLY A 98 9.23 -9.97 1.14
N CYS A 99 8.14 -9.28 0.82
CA CYS A 99 8.24 -7.86 0.52
C CYS A 99 8.65 -7.01 1.73
N LEU A 100 9.38 -5.94 1.46
CA LEU A 100 9.46 -4.76 2.30
C LEU A 100 8.17 -3.95 2.15
N ALA A 101 7.38 -3.87 3.20
CA ALA A 101 6.13 -3.11 3.23
C ALA A 101 6.23 -1.94 4.21
N PRO A 102 6.58 -0.72 3.73
CA PRO A 102 6.75 0.45 4.59
C PRO A 102 5.48 0.71 5.40
N ASP A 103 5.63 0.90 6.71
CA ASP A 103 4.50 1.24 7.58
C ASP A 103 4.10 2.73 7.45
N ILE A 104 3.82 3.19 6.22
CA ILE A 104 3.35 4.54 5.91
C ILE A 104 1.81 4.62 5.86
N ARG A 105 1.23 5.67 6.46
CA ARG A 105 -0.25 5.89 6.46
C ARG A 105 -0.75 6.41 5.10
N LYS A 106 0.10 7.17 4.40
CA LYS A 106 -0.23 7.84 3.13
C LYS A 106 0.97 7.74 2.20
N PHE A 107 0.70 7.55 0.91
CA PHE A 107 1.73 7.58 -0.13
C PHE A 107 2.50 8.90 -0.19
N SER A 108 1.91 10.01 0.28
CA SER A 108 2.61 11.29 0.42
C SER A 108 3.80 11.27 1.40
N TYR A 109 3.94 10.22 2.20
CA TYR A 109 5.09 10.03 3.12
C TYR A 109 6.17 9.13 2.52
N PHE A 110 5.91 8.53 1.35
CA PHE A 110 6.85 7.65 0.67
C PHE A 110 8.19 8.33 0.36
N PRO A 111 8.24 9.60 -0.09
CA PRO A 111 9.52 10.25 -0.33
C PRO A 111 10.39 10.39 0.90
N SER A 112 9.80 10.85 2.01
CA SER A 112 10.51 10.93 3.28
C SER A 112 10.95 9.55 3.78
N TYR A 113 10.14 8.51 3.55
CA TYR A 113 10.54 7.15 3.87
C TYR A 113 11.77 6.71 3.08
N VAL A 114 11.83 6.99 1.78
CA VAL A 114 13.03 6.72 0.98
C VAL A 114 14.23 7.50 1.49
N ASP A 115 14.07 8.79 1.80
CA ASP A 115 15.14 9.65 2.30
C ASP A 115 15.75 9.17 3.62
N GLU A 116 14.90 8.77 4.58
CA GLU A 116 15.34 8.27 5.88
C GLU A 116 15.93 6.84 5.82
N ASN A 117 15.74 6.14 4.69
CA ASN A 117 16.17 4.75 4.50
C ASN A 117 17.08 4.57 3.27
N LEU A 118 17.78 5.62 2.80
CA LEU A 118 18.58 5.54 1.57
C LEU A 118 19.62 4.41 1.58
N GLU A 119 20.26 4.16 2.73
CA GLU A 119 21.25 3.08 2.89
C GLU A 119 20.66 1.69 2.65
N LEU A 120 19.36 1.49 2.89
CA LEU A 120 18.68 0.23 2.60
C LEU A 120 18.68 -0.08 1.09
N PHE A 121 18.58 0.97 0.27
CA PHE A 121 18.43 0.87 -1.18
C PHE A 121 19.77 0.93 -1.93
N LYS A 122 20.86 1.23 -1.24
CA LYS A 122 22.18 1.42 -1.83
C LYS A 122 22.68 0.15 -2.52
N ASP A 123 23.06 0.28 -3.79
CA ASP A 123 23.56 -0.80 -4.65
C ASP A 123 22.59 -1.99 -4.83
N LYS A 124 21.31 -1.82 -4.46
CA LYS A 124 20.28 -2.85 -4.58
C LYS A 124 19.52 -2.76 -5.90
N ARG A 125 19.00 -3.90 -6.37
CA ARG A 125 17.89 -3.97 -7.33
C ARG A 125 16.58 -3.81 -6.57
N VAL A 126 15.64 -3.01 -7.06
CA VAL A 126 14.35 -2.79 -6.38
C VAL A 126 13.21 -3.18 -7.31
N LEU A 127 12.41 -4.16 -6.91
CA LEU A 127 11.17 -4.59 -7.57
C LEU A 127 9.99 -3.90 -6.88
N MET A 128 9.40 -2.90 -7.52
CA MET A 128 8.30 -2.11 -6.94
C MET A 128 6.95 -2.60 -7.43
N TYR A 129 5.95 -2.61 -6.55
CA TYR A 129 4.57 -2.87 -6.92
C TYR A 129 3.56 -2.04 -6.13
N CYS A 130 2.38 -1.87 -6.71
CA CYS A 130 1.20 -1.35 -6.04
C CYS A 130 -0.06 -1.96 -6.68
N THR A 131 -1.26 -1.52 -6.30
CA THR A 131 -2.52 -2.12 -6.78
C THR A 131 -2.65 -2.13 -8.30
N GLY A 132 -2.45 -0.98 -8.96
CA GLY A 132 -2.65 -0.81 -10.41
C GLY A 132 -1.52 -0.05 -11.12
N GLY A 133 -0.31 -0.02 -10.54
CA GLY A 133 0.88 0.60 -11.15
C GLY A 133 1.05 2.11 -10.92
N ILE A 134 -0.02 2.90 -10.81
CA ILE A 134 0.08 4.38 -10.79
C ILE A 134 0.98 4.98 -9.69
N ARG A 135 1.04 4.37 -8.50
CA ARG A 135 1.97 4.80 -7.43
C ARG A 135 3.42 4.48 -7.75
N CYS A 136 3.66 3.36 -8.43
CA CYS A 136 4.99 2.95 -8.83
C CYS A 136 5.57 3.90 -9.88
N GLU A 137 4.75 4.45 -10.79
CA GLU A 137 5.24 5.41 -11.78
C GLU A 137 5.95 6.59 -11.12
N ARG A 138 5.38 7.12 -10.04
CA ARG A 138 6.00 8.22 -9.29
C ARG A 138 7.04 7.76 -8.28
N GLY A 139 6.77 6.67 -7.57
CA GLY A 139 7.66 6.14 -6.55
C GLY A 139 8.99 5.68 -7.14
N SER A 140 8.96 5.03 -8.30
CA SER A 140 10.17 4.58 -9.00
C SER A 140 10.99 5.74 -9.54
N ALA A 141 10.34 6.76 -10.12
CA ALA A 141 11.02 7.98 -10.55
C ALA A 141 11.69 8.71 -9.38
N TYR A 142 11.01 8.78 -8.22
CA TYR A 142 11.59 9.35 -7.02
C TYR A 142 12.80 8.55 -6.50
N LEU A 143 12.70 7.23 -6.47
CA LEU A 143 13.79 6.38 -6.01
C LEU A 143 15.00 6.45 -6.95
N ARG A 144 14.76 6.50 -8.27
CA ARG A 144 15.81 6.68 -9.28
C ARG A 144 16.52 8.03 -9.16
N SER A 145 15.79 9.12 -8.85
CA SER A 145 16.38 10.44 -8.71
C SER A 145 17.36 10.56 -7.53
N LYS A 146 17.31 9.61 -6.58
CA LYS A 146 18.29 9.51 -5.49
C LYS A 146 19.61 8.90 -5.90
N ALA A 147 19.66 8.21 -7.05
CA ALA A 147 20.87 7.61 -7.61
C ALA A 147 21.65 6.68 -6.64
N VAL A 148 20.94 6.02 -5.72
CA VAL A 148 21.53 5.04 -4.77
C VAL A 148 21.30 3.58 -5.19
N CYS A 149 20.21 3.29 -5.90
CA CYS A 149 19.90 1.94 -6.36
C CYS A 149 20.71 1.59 -7.61
N ARG A 150 21.04 0.30 -7.78
CA ARG A 150 21.60 -0.21 -9.03
C ARG A 150 20.56 -0.17 -10.14
N GLU A 151 19.37 -0.71 -9.87
CA GLU A 151 18.25 -0.74 -10.82
C GLU A 151 16.91 -0.67 -10.09
N VAL A 152 15.92 -0.05 -10.74
CA VAL A 152 14.55 0.04 -10.22
C VAL A 152 13.60 -0.49 -11.28
N TYR A 153 12.87 -1.54 -10.94
CA TYR A 153 11.85 -2.17 -11.76
C TYR A 153 10.48 -1.96 -11.15
N GLN A 154 9.43 -2.02 -11.97
CA GLN A 154 8.06 -1.90 -11.51
C GLN A 154 7.11 -2.84 -12.25
N LEU A 155 6.15 -3.42 -11.52
CA LEU A 155 5.13 -4.29 -12.06
C LEU A 155 4.13 -3.51 -12.94
N LYS A 156 4.15 -3.78 -14.25
CA LYS A 156 3.22 -3.19 -15.22
C LYS A 156 1.79 -3.65 -14.93
N GLY A 157 0.89 -2.70 -14.71
CA GLY A 157 -0.51 -2.97 -14.35
C GLY A 157 -0.73 -3.38 -12.89
N GLY A 158 0.33 -3.40 -12.07
CA GLY A 158 0.23 -3.68 -10.64
C GLY A 158 -0.28 -5.09 -10.28
N ILE A 159 -0.61 -5.25 -9.01
CA ILE A 159 -1.10 -6.52 -8.45
C ILE A 159 -2.34 -7.03 -9.19
N HIS A 160 -3.21 -6.13 -9.68
CA HIS A 160 -4.43 -6.51 -10.36
C HIS A 160 -4.17 -7.41 -11.57
N LYS A 161 -3.28 -6.97 -12.49
CA LYS A 161 -2.88 -7.76 -13.67
C LYS A 161 -2.08 -8.99 -13.30
N TYR A 162 -1.22 -8.89 -12.29
CA TYR A 162 -0.47 -10.06 -11.81
C TYR A 162 -1.39 -11.19 -11.34
N LEU A 163 -2.47 -10.87 -10.61
CA LEU A 163 -3.42 -11.87 -10.12
C LEU A 163 -4.33 -12.45 -11.22
N GLU A 164 -4.48 -11.77 -12.35
CA GLU A 164 -5.19 -12.33 -13.52
C GLU A 164 -4.41 -13.48 -14.14
N GLU A 165 -3.09 -13.36 -14.20
CA GLU A 165 -2.21 -14.37 -14.81
C GLU A 165 -1.69 -15.40 -13.81
N PHE A 166 -1.45 -14.99 -12.56
CA PHE A 166 -0.87 -15.80 -11.50
C PHE A 166 -1.73 -15.78 -10.23
N PRO A 167 -2.97 -16.34 -10.27
CA PRO A 167 -3.88 -16.33 -9.13
C PRO A 167 -3.29 -17.06 -7.90
N ASP A 168 -2.49 -18.10 -8.13
CA ASP A 168 -1.79 -18.87 -7.09
C ASP A 168 -0.30 -18.51 -6.97
N GLY A 169 0.10 -17.33 -7.48
CA GLY A 169 1.49 -16.87 -7.55
C GLY A 169 2.11 -16.54 -6.18
N PHE A 170 2.91 -15.47 -6.09
CA PHE A 170 3.60 -15.10 -4.83
C PHE A 170 2.85 -14.07 -3.98
N TYR A 171 1.77 -13.51 -4.49
CA TYR A 171 0.90 -12.62 -3.70
C TYR A 171 0.08 -13.45 -2.71
N ARG A 172 -0.07 -12.94 -1.49
CA ARG A 172 -0.81 -13.60 -0.39
C ARG A 172 -1.80 -12.61 0.20
N GLY A 173 -2.95 -13.09 0.67
CA GLY A 173 -3.97 -12.22 1.26
C GLY A 173 -4.92 -11.59 0.27
N LYS A 174 -5.71 -10.63 0.74
CA LYS A 174 -6.75 -9.95 -0.03
C LYS A 174 -6.21 -8.64 -0.62
N LEU A 175 -6.66 -8.27 -1.82
CA LEU A 175 -6.44 -6.93 -2.37
C LEU A 175 -7.41 -5.95 -1.71
N PHE A 176 -6.94 -4.76 -1.33
CA PHE A 176 -7.76 -3.79 -0.57
C PHE A 176 -8.94 -3.20 -1.36
N VAL A 177 -8.85 -3.20 -2.69
CA VAL A 177 -9.94 -2.73 -3.55
C VAL A 177 -11.04 -3.80 -3.66
N PHE A 178 -12.15 -3.49 -4.35
CA PHE A 178 -13.33 -4.34 -4.53
C PHE A 178 -13.04 -5.60 -5.35
N ASP A 179 -12.22 -6.47 -4.78
CA ASP A 179 -11.76 -7.70 -5.39
C ASP A 179 -12.05 -8.83 -4.42
N ASP A 180 -13.07 -9.62 -4.74
CA ASP A 180 -13.47 -10.79 -3.97
C ASP A 180 -12.79 -12.08 -4.44
N ARG A 181 -11.77 -11.98 -5.33
CA ARG A 181 -10.93 -13.12 -5.68
C ARG A 181 -10.26 -13.65 -4.40
N TYR A 182 -10.58 -14.91 -4.10
CA TYR A 182 -10.41 -15.50 -2.78
C TYR A 182 -8.97 -16.01 -2.60
N CYS A 183 -8.08 -15.16 -2.08
CA CYS A 183 -6.80 -15.59 -1.54
C CYS A 183 -6.90 -15.81 -0.02
N ARG A 184 -6.02 -16.65 0.54
CA ARG A 184 -5.96 -16.95 1.98
C ARG A 184 -5.84 -15.66 2.80
N ARG A 185 -6.78 -15.41 3.73
CA ARG A 185 -6.80 -14.23 4.62
C ARG A 185 -5.49 -14.09 5.39
N LEU A 186 -4.88 -12.89 5.34
CA LEU A 186 -3.69 -12.56 6.15
C LEU A 186 -3.98 -11.58 7.28
N GLY A 187 -5.01 -10.76 7.16
CA GLY A 187 -5.37 -9.81 8.21
C GLY A 187 -5.83 -10.51 9.49
N THR A 188 -5.64 -9.84 10.63
CA THR A 188 -6.12 -10.30 11.93
C THR A 188 -6.95 -9.22 12.61
N CYS A 189 -7.98 -9.66 13.32
CA CYS A 189 -8.77 -8.81 14.20
C CYS A 189 -7.85 -8.19 15.24
N ARG A 190 -7.92 -6.87 15.36
CA ARG A 190 -7.07 -6.11 16.29
C ARG A 190 -7.22 -6.56 17.75
N TYR A 191 -8.40 -7.04 18.13
CA TYR A 191 -8.75 -7.29 19.53
C TYR A 191 -8.55 -8.74 19.97
N CYS A 192 -8.87 -9.71 19.11
CA CYS A 192 -8.80 -11.13 19.46
C CYS A 192 -7.81 -11.94 18.60
N GLY A 193 -7.18 -11.32 17.61
CA GLY A 193 -6.20 -11.99 16.74
C GLY A 193 -6.78 -12.95 15.70
N VAL A 194 -8.09 -13.22 15.70
CA VAL A 194 -8.72 -14.10 14.69
C VAL A 194 -8.52 -13.56 13.28
N LEU A 195 -8.36 -14.44 12.29
CA LEU A 195 -8.23 -14.04 10.88
C LEU A 195 -9.42 -13.19 10.44
N TRP A 196 -9.12 -12.00 9.93
CA TRP A 196 -10.11 -10.99 9.55
C TRP A 196 -9.52 -10.01 8.54
N ASP A 197 -10.27 -9.71 7.48
CA ASP A 197 -9.83 -8.91 6.33
C ASP A 197 -10.75 -7.71 6.04
N GLN A 198 -11.87 -7.56 6.77
CA GLN A 198 -12.79 -6.44 6.57
C GLN A 198 -12.47 -5.28 7.49
N TYR A 199 -12.29 -4.11 6.88
CA TYR A 199 -12.06 -2.87 7.59
C TYR A 199 -13.35 -2.17 8.00
N LYS A 200 -13.32 -1.53 9.17
CA LYS A 200 -14.29 -0.52 9.60
C LYS A 200 -13.56 0.75 9.99
N LEU A 201 -14.23 1.89 9.91
CA LEU A 201 -13.69 3.13 10.44
C LEU A 201 -13.66 3.06 11.97
N CYS A 202 -12.58 3.61 12.54
CA CYS A 202 -12.49 3.85 13.97
C CYS A 202 -13.72 4.65 14.45
N SER A 203 -14.32 4.22 15.56
CA SER A 203 -15.47 4.88 16.18
C SER A 203 -15.25 6.34 16.60
N SER A 204 -14.00 6.75 16.80
CA SER A 204 -13.66 8.15 17.08
C SER A 204 -13.78 8.99 15.80
N GLN A 205 -14.68 9.99 15.82
CA GLN A 205 -14.96 10.89 14.68
C GLN A 205 -13.71 11.61 14.15
N HIS A 206 -12.74 11.87 15.02
CA HIS A 206 -11.52 12.58 14.64
C HIS A 206 -10.46 11.69 13.99
N CYS A 207 -10.45 10.37 14.26
CA CYS A 207 -9.36 9.50 13.83
C CYS A 207 -9.55 8.90 12.43
N ARG A 208 -10.78 8.46 12.11
CA ARG A 208 -11.16 7.84 10.82
C ARG A 208 -10.19 6.76 10.29
N GLN A 209 -9.39 6.14 11.16
CA GLN A 209 -8.44 5.10 10.78
C GLN A 209 -9.20 3.81 10.48
N LEU A 210 -8.74 3.07 9.47
CA LEU A 210 -9.26 1.75 9.16
C LEU A 210 -8.79 0.72 10.22
N VAL A 211 -9.74 -0.02 10.77
CA VAL A 211 -9.54 -1.02 11.82
C VAL A 211 -10.10 -2.37 11.37
N LEU A 212 -9.29 -3.42 11.51
CA LEU A 212 -9.74 -4.80 11.35
C LEU A 212 -10.41 -5.25 12.64
N THR A 213 -11.74 -5.37 12.61
CA THR A 213 -12.54 -5.79 13.77
C THR A 213 -13.55 -6.83 13.33
N CYS A 214 -13.45 -8.03 13.91
CA CYS A 214 -14.40 -9.12 13.65
C CYS A 214 -15.78 -8.83 14.26
N PRO A 215 -16.86 -9.51 13.80
CA PRO A 215 -18.22 -9.26 14.26
C PRO A 215 -18.38 -9.50 15.77
N SER A 216 -17.73 -10.53 16.32
CA SER A 216 -17.75 -10.82 17.76
C SER A 216 -17.20 -9.66 18.60
N CYS A 217 -16.06 -9.09 18.21
CA CYS A 217 -15.48 -7.93 18.91
C CYS A 217 -16.31 -6.65 18.68
N CYS A 218 -16.85 -6.47 17.48
CA CYS A 218 -17.73 -5.35 17.16
C CYS A 218 -18.98 -5.36 18.05
N ASN A 219 -19.59 -6.54 18.27
CA ASN A 219 -20.76 -6.71 19.13
C ASN A 219 -20.46 -6.42 20.61
N LYS A 220 -19.19 -6.54 21.03
CA LYS A 220 -18.70 -6.13 22.36
C LYS A 220 -18.39 -4.63 22.45
N GLY A 221 -18.69 -3.84 21.41
CA GLY A 221 -18.42 -2.41 21.35
C GLY A 221 -16.98 -2.04 20.98
N LEU A 222 -16.12 -3.01 20.67
CA LEU A 222 -14.70 -2.80 20.37
C LEU A 222 -14.52 -2.38 18.91
N THR A 223 -14.61 -1.08 18.65
CA THR A 223 -14.66 -0.51 17.28
C THR A 223 -13.62 0.59 17.05
N ALA A 224 -12.84 0.94 18.07
CA ALA A 224 -11.79 1.94 17.95
C ALA A 224 -10.46 1.37 17.42
N CYS A 225 -9.54 2.24 17.03
CA CYS A 225 -8.17 1.84 16.71
C CYS A 225 -7.26 1.76 17.95
N CYS A 226 -7.59 2.42 19.06
CA CYS A 226 -6.84 2.34 20.32
C CYS A 226 -7.76 2.62 21.51
N SER A 227 -7.28 2.39 22.73
CA SER A 227 -7.99 2.68 23.98
C SER A 227 -8.40 4.16 24.07
N VAL A 228 -7.50 5.08 23.73
CA VAL A 228 -7.80 6.52 23.71
C VAL A 228 -8.97 6.85 22.78
N CYS A 229 -9.01 6.24 21.59
CA CYS A 229 -10.12 6.44 20.66
C CYS A 229 -11.41 5.78 21.15
N GLN A 230 -11.31 4.65 21.86
CA GLN A 230 -12.45 3.96 22.46
C GLN A 230 -13.09 4.84 23.55
N GLU A 231 -12.28 5.43 24.43
CA GLU A 231 -12.76 6.37 25.45
C GLU A 231 -13.36 7.64 24.84
N LYS A 232 -12.72 8.20 23.80
CA LYS A 232 -13.24 9.38 23.10
C LYS A 232 -14.60 9.11 22.48
N ALA A 233 -14.81 7.94 21.89
CA ALA A 233 -16.10 7.56 21.34
C ALA A 233 -17.20 7.50 22.41
N LEU A 234 -16.88 7.08 23.64
CA LEU A 234 -17.81 7.06 24.77
C LEU A 234 -18.10 8.44 25.36
N LYS A 235 -17.18 9.40 25.23
CA LYS A 235 -17.34 10.77 25.77
C LYS A 235 -18.18 11.68 24.86
N VAL A 236 -18.13 11.46 23.54
CA VAL A 236 -18.87 12.27 22.54
C VAL A 236 -20.41 12.13 22.67
N THR A 237 -20.91 11.08 23.33
CA THR A 237 -22.34 10.96 23.65
C THR A 237 -22.83 11.96 24.71
N SER A 238 -21.95 12.80 25.29
CA SER A 238 -22.29 13.66 26.45
C SER A 238 -22.00 15.16 26.32
N ARG A 239 -21.56 15.71 25.17
CA ARG A 239 -21.40 17.18 25.05
C ARG A 239 -21.43 17.72 23.62
N ALA A 240 -22.25 18.76 23.43
CA ALA A 240 -22.18 19.68 22.30
C ALA A 240 -21.06 20.71 22.51
N SER A 241 -20.09 20.80 21.59
CA SER A 241 -19.43 22.06 21.20
C SER A 241 -18.46 21.85 20.04
N GLY A 242 -18.52 22.78 19.08
CA GLY A 242 -17.66 22.84 17.91
C GLY A 242 -16.23 23.31 18.25
N GLN A 243 -15.43 22.42 18.82
CA GLN A 243 -13.97 22.58 18.85
C GLN A 243 -13.32 21.52 17.97
N THR A 244 -12.50 21.95 17.03
CA THR A 244 -11.71 21.09 16.14
C THR A 244 -10.59 20.44 16.95
N LEU A 245 -10.92 19.38 17.70
CA LEU A 245 -9.94 18.62 18.47
C LEU A 245 -8.98 17.92 17.50
N LYS A 246 -7.69 18.22 17.64
CA LYS A 246 -6.58 17.63 16.88
C LYS A 246 -6.62 16.09 17.02
N GLU A 247 -6.22 15.36 15.97
CA GLU A 247 -6.10 13.89 15.93
C GLU A 247 -5.09 13.37 16.99
N GLU A 248 -5.47 13.37 18.27
CA GLU A 248 -4.69 12.73 19.33
C GLU A 248 -5.16 11.29 19.47
N CYS A 249 -4.60 10.42 18.65
CA CYS A 249 -4.77 8.98 18.73
C CYS A 249 -3.46 8.37 19.20
N GLU A 250 -3.52 7.36 20.05
CA GLU A 250 -2.32 6.63 20.44
C GLU A 250 -1.63 5.98 19.23
N CYS A 251 -2.42 5.52 18.24
CA CYS A 251 -1.89 5.01 16.97
C CYS A 251 -1.08 6.05 16.21
N THR A 252 -1.43 7.34 16.27
CA THR A 252 -0.67 8.40 15.58
C THR A 252 0.54 8.89 16.38
N ARG A 253 0.56 8.64 17.70
CA ARG A 253 1.72 8.94 18.56
C ARG A 253 2.77 7.82 18.54
N ARG A 254 2.35 6.56 18.60
CA ARG A 254 3.26 5.40 18.67
C ARG A 254 3.83 5.00 17.31
N ARG A 255 3.11 5.31 16.23
CA ARG A 255 3.57 5.00 14.89
C ARG A 255 4.29 6.20 14.30
N PRO A 256 5.59 6.09 13.96
CA PRO A 256 6.28 7.18 13.28
C PRO A 256 5.58 7.46 11.95
N ARG A 257 5.50 8.73 11.57
CA ARG A 257 4.93 9.11 10.27
C ARG A 257 5.74 8.52 9.11
N VAL A 258 7.05 8.42 9.33
CA VAL A 258 8.05 7.89 8.43
C VAL A 258 8.82 6.82 9.21
N PRO A 259 8.58 5.52 8.97
CA PRO A 259 9.31 4.47 9.65
C PRO A 259 10.77 4.42 9.20
N ILE A 260 11.66 4.03 10.11
CA ILE A 260 13.08 3.75 9.83
C ILE A 260 13.26 2.25 9.94
N GLU A 261 13.77 1.64 8.89
CA GLU A 261 14.08 0.22 8.83
C GLU A 261 15.44 0.00 9.48
N HIS A 262 15.45 -0.73 10.60
CA HIS A 262 16.71 -1.10 11.23
C HIS A 262 17.35 -2.24 10.46
N ILE A 263 18.45 -1.94 9.76
CA ILE A 263 19.33 -2.97 9.18
C ILE A 263 19.92 -3.74 10.37
N SER A 264 19.36 -4.92 10.68
CA SER A 264 19.99 -5.80 11.66
C SER A 264 21.33 -6.29 11.09
N PRO A 265 22.47 -6.13 11.78
CA PRO A 265 23.80 -6.51 11.27
C PRO A 265 24.01 -8.02 11.06
N ARG A 266 22.99 -8.86 11.20
CA ARG A 266 23.08 -10.32 11.03
C ARG A 266 23.30 -10.80 9.59
N ILE A 267 23.45 -9.90 8.62
CA ILE A 267 23.68 -10.24 7.19
C ILE A 267 25.13 -9.94 6.76
N LEU A 268 26.00 -9.39 7.61
CA LEU A 268 27.35 -8.98 7.21
C LEU A 268 28.52 -9.68 7.92
N ASP A 269 28.29 -10.72 8.73
CA ASP A 269 29.40 -11.38 9.44
C ASP A 269 29.23 -12.91 9.51
N THR A 270 29.45 -13.57 8.38
CA THR A 270 29.96 -14.96 8.34
C THR A 270 30.97 -15.06 7.20
N GLY A 271 32.13 -14.48 7.43
CA GLY A 271 33.23 -14.45 6.47
C GLY A 271 34.54 -14.07 7.15
N LYS A 272 34.93 -14.85 8.16
CA LYS A 272 36.29 -14.97 8.71
C LYS A 272 36.33 -16.11 9.72
N ASP A 273 36.61 -17.30 9.20
CA ASP A 273 37.82 -18.11 9.52
C ASP A 273 37.68 -19.50 8.89
#